data_AF-A0A7C2LQD8-F1
#
_entry.id   AF-A0A7C2LQD8-F1
#
_cell.length_a   1.000
_cell.length_b   1.000
_cell.length_c   1.000
_cell.angle_alpha   90.00
_cell.angle_beta   90.00
_cell.angle_gamma   90.00
#
_symmetry.space_group_name_H-M   'P 1'
#
loop_
_entity.id
_entity.type
_entity.pdbx_description
1 polymer ?
#
loop_
_entity_poly.entity_id
_entity_poly.type
_entity_poly.pdbx_seq_one_letter_code
_entity_poly.pdbx_strand_id
1 'polypeptide(L)'
;MHFNRGLAFKVLGRLEEAEQDYTRAIERNPRYAAAYTNRGNVRALRNDLAGALADYRKALSLDRTDRVARQNLKAIEKALRRIGADKSGKGVTSGPTR
;
A
#
# COMPACT_ATOMS: atom_id res chain seq x y z
N MET A 1 22.69 -9.66 -18.18
CA MET A 1 21.27 -9.73 -17.73
C MET A 1 21.15 -10.04 -16.22
N HIS A 2 21.81 -9.30 -15.31
CA HIS A 2 21.68 -9.51 -13.85
C HIS A 2 21.56 -8.23 -13.01
N PHE A 3 21.43 -7.05 -13.63
CA PHE A 3 21.39 -5.77 -12.90
C PHE A 3 20.08 -5.52 -12.14
N ASN A 4 18.98 -6.18 -12.52
CA ASN A 4 17.65 -5.90 -11.95
C ASN A 4 17.33 -6.72 -10.69
N ARG A 5 17.90 -7.92 -10.52
CA ARG A 5 17.61 -8.77 -9.34
C ARG A 5 18.30 -8.26 -8.08
N GLY A 6 19.59 -7.90 -8.17
CA GLY A 6 20.33 -7.36 -7.01
C GLY A 6 19.75 -6.03 -6.51
N LEU A 7 19.33 -5.16 -7.43
CA LEU A 7 18.66 -3.90 -7.07
C LEU A 7 17.28 -4.15 -6.44
N ALA A 8 16.49 -5.08 -6.98
CA ALA A 8 15.19 -5.43 -6.43
C ALA A 8 15.30 -6.01 -5.01
N PHE A 9 16.22 -6.95 -4.76
CA PHE A 9 16.43 -7.49 -3.41
C PHE A 9 16.94 -6.44 -2.43
N LYS A 10 17.84 -5.55 -2.88
CA LYS A 10 18.31 -4.42 -2.07
C LYS A 10 17.18 -3.46 -1.73
N VAL A 11 16.29 -3.16 -2.68
CA VAL A 11 15.11 -2.33 -2.43
C VAL A 11 14.16 -3.04 -1.45
N LEU A 12 13.86 -4.33 -1.67
CA LEU A 12 13.00 -5.10 -0.78
C LEU A 12 13.51 -5.16 0.66
N GLY A 13 14.80 -5.43 0.87
CA GLY A 13 15.40 -5.40 2.21
C GLY A 13 15.25 -4.04 2.87
N ARG A 14 15.52 -2.95 2.13
CA ARG A 14 15.35 -1.58 2.64
C ARG A 14 13.89 -1.23 2.94
N LEU A 15 12.93 -1.82 2.22
CA LEU A 15 11.50 -1.64 2.51
C LEU A 15 11.10 -2.36 3.80
N GLU A 16 11.62 -3.58 4.04
CA GLU A 16 11.39 -4.31 5.29
C GLU A 16 11.96 -3.56 6.50
N GLU A 17 13.20 -3.09 6.40
CA GLU A 17 13.86 -2.30 7.44
C GLU A 17 13.08 -1.00 7.71
N ALA A 18 12.68 -0.28 6.65
CA ALA A 18 11.89 0.94 6.79
C ALA A 18 10.53 0.69 7.47
N GLU A 19 9.85 -0.41 7.13
CA GLU A 19 8.58 -0.78 7.77
C GLU A 19 8.74 -1.03 9.27
N GLN A 20 9.84 -1.71 9.67
CA GLN A 20 10.15 -1.95 11.07
C GLN A 20 10.47 -0.66 11.81
N ASP A 21 11.24 0.25 11.21
CA ASP A 21 11.58 1.54 11.80
C ASP A 21 10.34 2.40 12.05
N TYR A 22 9.43 2.48 11.07
CA TYR A 22 8.17 3.19 11.27
C TYR A 22 7.27 2.50 12.30
N THR A 23 7.31 1.17 12.40
CA THR A 23 6.57 0.43 13.43
C THR A 23 7.08 0.78 14.82
N ARG A 24 8.40 0.79 15.03
CA ARG A 24 9.00 1.23 16.31
C ARG A 24 8.69 2.69 16.61
N ALA A 25 8.67 3.56 15.61
CA ALA A 25 8.28 4.97 15.78
C ALA A 25 6.83 5.10 16.24
N ILE A 26 5.92 4.28 15.70
CA ILE A 26 4.51 4.20 16.09
C ILE A 26 4.35 3.64 17.51
N GLU A 27 5.10 2.61 17.88
CA GLU A 27 5.08 2.04 19.24
C GLU A 27 5.51 3.08 20.29
N ARG A 28 6.54 3.87 19.97
CA ARG A 28 7.02 4.96 20.83
C ARG A 28 6.06 6.15 20.87
N ASN A 29 5.45 6.49 19.73
CA ASN A 29 4.49 7.57 19.62
C ASN A 29 3.30 7.19 18.72
N PRO A 30 2.22 6.65 19.32
CA PRO A 30 1.02 6.25 18.58
C PRO A 30 0.27 7.42 17.91
N ARG A 31 0.65 8.67 18.20
CA ARG A 31 0.07 9.87 17.60
C ARG A 31 0.93 10.43 16.47
N TYR A 32 2.01 9.75 16.08
CA TYR A 32 2.90 10.23 15.04
C TYR A 32 2.33 9.95 13.64
N ALA A 33 1.51 10.88 13.14
CA ALA A 33 0.80 10.75 11.86
C ALA A 33 1.73 10.42 10.69
N ALA A 34 2.88 11.10 10.58
CA ALA A 34 3.81 10.90 9.47
C ALA A 34 4.42 9.48 9.44
N ALA A 35 4.61 8.82 10.59
CA ALA A 35 5.09 7.44 10.62
C ALA A 35 4.06 6.47 10.01
N TYR A 36 2.77 6.69 10.25
CA TYR A 36 1.72 5.93 9.58
C TYR A 36 1.72 6.19 8.07
N THR A 37 1.80 7.46 7.62
CA THR A 37 1.87 7.79 6.18
C THR A 37 3.06 7.10 5.50
N ASN A 38 4.24 7.14 6.12
CA ASN A 38 5.43 6.54 5.55
C ASN A 38 5.38 5.00 5.57
N ARG A 39 4.86 4.38 6.64
CA ARG A 39 4.65 2.92 6.67
C ARG A 39 3.63 2.49 5.61
N GLY A 40 2.58 3.28 5.40
CA GLY A 40 1.61 3.06 4.33
C GLY A 40 2.24 3.11 2.93
N ASN A 41 3.17 4.03 2.69
CA ASN A 41 3.93 4.09 1.43
C ASN A 41 4.76 2.83 1.20
N VAL A 42 5.47 2.39 2.24
CA VAL A 42 6.30 1.17 2.19
C VAL A 42 5.45 -0.06 1.91
N ARG A 43 4.32 -0.22 2.63
CA ARG A 43 3.38 -1.34 2.40
C ARG A 43 2.77 -1.33 1.01
N ALA A 44 2.44 -0.15 0.47
CA ALA A 44 1.95 -0.01 -0.89
C ALA A 44 3.00 -0.46 -1.93
N LEU A 45 4.28 -0.11 -1.75
CA LEU A 45 5.38 -0.58 -2.61
C LEU A 45 5.60 -2.09 -2.55
N ARG A 46 5.24 -2.72 -1.42
CA ARG A 46 5.26 -4.17 -1.23
C ARG A 46 3.96 -4.86 -1.67
N ASN A 47 3.04 -4.13 -2.29
CA ASN A 47 1.72 -4.61 -2.72
C ASN A 47 0.79 -5.03 -1.56
N ASP A 48 1.11 -4.67 -0.32
CA ASP A 48 0.19 -4.77 0.83
C ASP A 48 -0.74 -3.54 0.85
N LEU A 49 -1.70 -3.55 -0.08
CA LEU A 49 -2.66 -2.47 -0.23
C LEU A 49 -3.61 -2.36 0.97
N ALA A 50 -3.89 -3.49 1.66
CA ALA A 50 -4.78 -3.50 2.82
C ALA A 50 -4.12 -2.87 4.04
N GLY A 51 -2.85 -3.21 4.32
CA GLY A 51 -2.07 -2.57 5.38
C GLY A 51 -1.80 -1.09 5.08
N ALA A 52 -1.51 -0.75 3.83
CA ALA A 52 -1.37 0.66 3.41
C ALA A 52 -2.66 1.47 3.64
N LEU A 53 -3.82 0.91 3.29
CA LEU A 53 -5.13 1.53 3.52
C LEU A 53 -5.35 1.85 5.00
N ALA A 54 -5.06 0.89 5.88
CA ALA A 54 -5.23 1.04 7.32
C ALA A 54 -4.33 2.16 7.87
N ASP A 55 -3.07 2.20 7.43
CA ASP A 55 -2.10 3.20 7.87
C ASP A 55 -2.47 4.62 7.39
N TYR A 56 -2.87 4.81 6.13
CA TYR A 56 -3.30 6.14 5.68
C TYR A 56 -4.57 6.64 6.38
N ARG A 57 -5.51 5.75 6.69
CA ARG A 57 -6.70 6.11 7.48
C ARG A 57 -6.31 6.54 8.89
N LYS A 58 -5.37 5.83 9.51
CA LYS A 58 -4.85 6.20 10.84
C LYS A 58 -4.11 7.53 10.79
N ALA A 59 -3.26 7.76 9.79
CA ALA A 59 -2.58 9.03 9.59
C ALA A 59 -3.58 10.20 9.49
N LEU A 60 -4.60 10.07 8.63
CA LEU A 60 -5.64 11.10 8.45
C LEU A 60 -6.54 11.30 9.67
N SER A 61 -6.68 10.29 10.54
CA SER A 61 -7.38 10.44 11.81
C SER A 61 -6.59 11.29 12.82
N LEU A 62 -5.26 11.28 12.71
CA LEU A 62 -4.33 12.03 13.58
C LEU A 62 -4.05 13.43 13.02
N ASP A 63 -3.84 13.51 11.71
CA ASP A 63 -3.63 14.75 10.97
C ASP A 63 -4.46 14.74 9.67
N ARG A 64 -5.60 15.44 9.72
CA ARG A 64 -6.53 15.54 8.58
C ARG A 64 -5.95 16.36 7.43
N THR A 65 -4.89 17.12 7.66
CA THR A 65 -4.27 17.99 6.66
C THR A 65 -3.21 17.29 5.80
N ASP A 66 -2.78 16.08 6.19
CA ASP A 66 -1.83 15.27 5.43
C ASP A 66 -2.36 14.97 4.01
N ARG A 67 -1.88 15.77 3.06
CA ARG A 67 -2.27 15.68 1.65
C ARG A 67 -1.74 14.40 1.00
N VAL A 68 -0.57 13.93 1.43
CA VAL A 68 0.08 12.73 0.88
C VAL A 68 -0.74 11.50 1.26
N ALA A 69 -1.06 11.35 2.55
CA ALA A 69 -1.93 10.28 3.02
C ALA A 69 -3.28 10.27 2.30
N ARG A 70 -3.89 11.45 2.10
CA ARG A 70 -5.17 11.58 1.39
C ARG A 70 -5.10 11.17 -0.07
N GLN A 71 -4.04 11.55 -0.77
CA GLN A 71 -3.84 11.18 -2.18
C GLN A 71 -3.62 9.68 -2.31
N ASN A 72 -2.74 9.11 -1.49
CA ASN A 72 -2.42 7.70 -1.53
C ASN A 72 -3.61 6.84 -1.11
N LEU A 73 -4.37 7.23 -0.09
CA LEU A 73 -5.62 6.57 0.30
C LEU A 73 -6.58 6.43 -0.88
N LYS A 74 -6.85 7.52 -1.60
CA LYS A 74 -7.73 7.50 -2.78
C LYS A 74 -7.21 6.58 -3.89
N ALA A 75 -5.89 6.54 -4.11
CA ALA A 75 -5.26 5.66 -5.08
C ALA A 75 -5.44 4.19 -4.70
N ILE A 76 -5.22 3.85 -3.43
CA ILE A 76 -5.39 2.49 -2.88
C ILE A 76 -6.86 2.04 -2.97
N GLU A 77 -7.81 2.88 -2.59
CA GLU A 77 -9.24 2.56 -2.70
C GLU A 77 -9.67 2.30 -4.16
N LYS A 78 -9.10 3.05 -5.11
CA LYS A 78 -9.33 2.80 -6.54
C LYS A 78 -8.71 1.48 -6.98
N ALA A 79 -7.51 1.14 -6.52
CA ALA A 79 -6.83 -0.12 -6.84
C ALA A 79 -7.59 -1.32 -6.29
N LEU A 80 -7.98 -1.28 -5.00
CA LEU A 80 -8.74 -2.36 -4.35
C LEU A 80 -10.10 -2.61 -5.02
N ARG A 81 -10.81 -1.55 -5.43
CA ARG A 81 -12.06 -1.68 -6.18
C ARG A 81 -11.86 -2.36 -7.54
N ARG A 82 -10.77 -2.06 -8.25
CA ARG A 82 -10.46 -2.73 -9.53
C ARG A 82 -10.15 -4.20 -9.33
N ILE A 83 -9.37 -4.54 -8.30
CA ILE A 83 -9.07 -5.93 -7.94
C ILE A 83 -10.35 -6.68 -7.56
N GLY A 84 -11.27 -6.03 -6.82
CA GLY A 84 -12.58 -6.60 -6.51
C GLY A 84 -13.47 -6.80 -7.74
N ALA A 85 -13.47 -5.84 -8.66
CA ALA A 85 -14.22 -5.91 -9.92
C ALA A 85 -13.70 -7.00 -10.87
N ASP A 86 -12.38 -7.18 -10.95
CA ASP A 86 -11.75 -8.24 -11.74
C ASP A 86 -12.15 -9.63 -11.21
N LYS A 87 -12.16 -9.80 -9.88
CA LYS A 87 -12.62 -11.05 -9.24
C LYS A 87 -14.13 -11.31 -9.39
N SER A 88 -14.92 -10.30 -9.72
CA SER A 88 -16.37 -10.42 -9.95
C SER A 88 -16.74 -10.43 -11.44
N GLY A 89 -15.74 -10.35 -12.33
CA GLY A 89 -15.85 -10.62 -13.76
C GLY A 89 -16.06 -12.11 -14.01
N LYS A 90 -17.33 -12.54 -13.95
CA LYS A 90 -17.80 -13.83 -14.45
C LYS A 90 -17.17 -14.13 -15.80
N GLY A 91 -16.73 -15.38 -15.98
CA GLY A 91 -16.45 -15.95 -17.29
C GLY A 91 -17.62 -15.68 -18.23
N VAL A 92 -17.37 -14.89 -19.28
CA VAL A 92 -18.18 -14.97 -20.49
C VAL A 92 -17.62 -16.14 -21.26
N THR A 93 -18.30 -17.26 -21.07
CA THR A 93 -18.18 -18.49 -21.83
C THR A 93 -18.09 -18.20 -23.32
N SER A 94 -17.04 -18.73 -23.93
CA SER A 94 -17.02 -19.07 -25.34
C SER A 94 -18.27 -19.89 -25.72
N GLY A 95 -19.05 -19.38 -26.65
CA GLY A 95 -20.03 -20.16 -27.40
C GLY A 95 -19.99 -19.66 -28.85
N PRO A 96 -19.66 -20.50 -29.85
CA PRO A 96 -19.69 -20.06 -31.23
C PRO A 96 -21.15 -20.06 -31.68
N THR A 97 -21.66 -18.90 -32.09
CA THR A 97 -22.94 -18.87 -32.81
C THR A 97 -22.64 -19.27 -34.26
N ARG A 98 -23.18 -20.45 -34.60
CA ARG A 98 -23.19 -21.07 -35.92
C ARG A 98 -24.06 -20.30 -36.90
#